data_AF-A0A251UDA6-F1
#
_entry.id   AF-A0A251UDA6-F1
#
_cell.length_a   1.000
_cell.length_b   1.000
_cell.length_c   1.000
_cell.angle_alpha   90.00
_cell.angle_beta   90.00
_cell.angle_gamma   90.00
#
_symmetry.space_group_name_H-M   'P 1'
#
loop_
_entity.id
_entity.type
_entity.pdbx_description
1 polymer ?
#
loop_
_entity_poly.entity_id
_entity_poly.type
_entity_poly.pdbx_seq_one_letter_code
_entity_poly.pdbx_strand_id
1 'polypeptide(L)'
;MYNNFQGAIPHELGRLSRLRFLYLSDNKLNRVIPANISSCSNLKTLELSHNELVGSIPKEIGFLSKLLIVNLRLNKLTGGIPPFLGNITSIEVFDATLNPLGGSIQPDILCHWKKPKIFSTSGCNLSRAITQELGCLSKLRILDLGYNKLKGFIPSNISNCANLKVLDLSINELVGSIPKEIRFFPKLIYLKLSDNKLTGGIPPFLGNITLMEVLDVSGILWVLDLGDCKFQGVLPRSIGNLSKQLIDLNLEYNKLHGSLPRSIGDLVGLTGLVLGGNQFTGNILSTIGNLQRLKELGLQENQLSGKIPDAIGNLSPLISLSLSSNMLEGVIPSSLGNYHHLIELYLGDNKVNGKIPTQLLQLSSFQNFGSFSKQPFWFTSYRGGFSLEYLNLSYNDFESEVPMVGVFSNASAFSILGNSRICGGVVELGLPKCNKTKKY
;
A
#
# COMPACT_ATOMS: atom_id res chain seq x y z
N MET A 1 13.05 -5.10 26.45
CA MET A 1 14.23 -5.92 26.81
C MET A 1 14.08 -7.24 26.07
N TYR A 2 15.06 -7.62 25.27
CA TYR A 2 15.05 -8.90 24.54
C TYR A 2 15.92 -9.90 25.30
N ASN A 3 15.42 -11.12 25.50
CA ASN A 3 16.26 -12.22 25.96
C ASN A 3 17.12 -12.72 24.79
N ASN A 4 18.15 -13.53 25.07
CA ASN A 4 19.00 -14.12 24.04
C ASN A 4 19.05 -15.66 24.20
N PHE A 5 17.91 -16.27 24.52
CA PHE A 5 17.80 -17.72 24.66
C PHE A 5 18.08 -18.41 23.31
N GLN A 6 18.88 -19.46 23.34
CA GLN A 6 19.33 -20.21 22.16
C GLN A 6 19.02 -21.69 22.31
N GLY A 7 19.04 -22.43 21.20
CA GLY A 7 18.86 -23.88 21.19
C GLY A 7 17.40 -24.31 21.19
N ALA A 8 17.10 -25.40 21.89
CA ALA A 8 15.75 -25.98 21.94
C ALA A 8 14.91 -25.41 23.07
N ILE A 9 13.59 -25.36 22.86
CA ILE A 9 12.63 -25.26 23.95
C ILE A 9 12.72 -26.57 24.77
N PRO A 10 13.06 -26.52 26.07
CA PRO A 10 13.24 -27.73 26.87
C PRO A 10 11.96 -28.56 26.96
N HIS A 11 12.07 -29.87 26.75
CA HIS A 11 10.92 -30.78 26.81
C HIS A 11 10.32 -30.87 28.23
N GLU A 12 11.12 -30.56 29.25
CA GLU A 12 10.75 -30.48 30.66
C GLU A 12 9.68 -29.41 30.93
N LEU A 13 9.51 -28.42 30.05
CA LEU A 13 8.42 -27.45 30.16
C LEU A 13 7.05 -28.13 30.21
N GLY A 14 6.90 -29.30 29.57
CA GLY A 14 5.68 -30.10 29.64
C GLY A 14 5.30 -30.57 31.05
N ARG A 15 6.22 -30.49 32.04
CA ARG A 15 5.94 -30.83 33.44
C ARG A 15 5.22 -29.71 34.19
N LEU A 16 5.15 -28.49 33.62
CA LEU A 16 4.56 -27.32 34.25
C LEU A 16 3.03 -27.31 34.09
N SER A 17 2.34 -28.25 34.74
CA SER A 17 0.88 -28.45 34.60
C SER A 17 0.01 -27.24 34.98
N ARG A 18 0.56 -26.29 35.75
CA ARG A 18 -0.11 -25.03 36.14
C ARG A 18 0.13 -23.88 35.16
N LEU A 19 1.01 -24.06 34.17
CA LEU A 19 1.38 -23.02 33.21
C LEU A 19 0.15 -22.57 32.40
N ARG A 20 -0.05 -21.26 32.32
CA ARG A 20 -1.15 -20.63 31.58
C ARG A 20 -0.67 -19.75 30.45
N PHE A 21 0.51 -19.16 30.59
CA PHE A 21 1.07 -18.24 29.62
C PHE A 21 2.53 -18.61 29.42
N LEU A 22 2.91 -18.89 28.18
CA LEU A 22 4.30 -19.10 27.79
C LEU A 22 4.69 -18.02 26.78
N TYR A 23 5.62 -17.15 27.20
CA TYR A 23 6.18 -16.08 26.38
C TYR A 23 7.66 -16.36 26.14
N LEU A 24 8.01 -16.72 24.91
CA LEU A 24 9.38 -16.97 24.46
C LEU A 24 9.71 -16.17 23.19
N SER A 25 8.96 -15.10 22.90
CA SER A 25 9.20 -14.29 21.71
C SER A 25 10.55 -13.59 21.72
N ASP A 26 11.03 -13.21 20.54
CA ASP A 26 12.24 -12.40 20.36
C ASP A 26 13.49 -13.06 20.96
N ASN A 27 13.74 -14.30 20.55
CA ASN A 27 14.89 -15.11 20.96
C ASN A 27 15.53 -15.79 19.74
N LYS A 28 16.51 -16.68 19.97
CA LYS A 28 17.23 -17.45 18.94
C LYS A 28 16.98 -18.95 19.09
N LEU A 29 15.78 -19.33 19.50
CA LEU A 29 15.40 -20.74 19.62
C LEU A 29 15.29 -21.34 18.22
N ASN A 30 16.04 -22.41 17.96
CA ASN A 30 16.33 -22.86 16.59
C ASN A 30 16.08 -24.36 16.34
N ARG A 31 15.41 -25.02 17.28
CA ARG A 31 14.97 -26.42 17.15
C ARG A 31 13.45 -26.47 17.00
N VAL A 32 12.91 -27.69 16.98
CA VAL A 32 11.46 -27.93 16.83
C VAL A 32 10.68 -27.51 18.07
N ILE A 33 9.39 -27.21 17.90
CA ILE A 33 8.46 -27.05 19.03
C ILE A 33 8.27 -28.45 19.67
N PRO A 34 8.56 -28.64 20.96
CA PRO A 34 8.46 -29.96 21.60
C PRO A 34 6.99 -30.36 21.77
N ALA A 35 6.62 -31.55 21.31
CA ALA A 35 5.27 -32.09 21.44
C ALA A 35 4.78 -32.16 22.91
N ASN A 36 5.71 -32.34 23.87
CA ASN A 36 5.43 -32.39 25.31
C ASN A 36 4.83 -31.09 25.87
N ILE A 37 4.87 -29.97 25.13
CA ILE A 37 4.15 -28.74 25.52
C ILE A 37 2.65 -28.98 25.67
N SER A 38 2.10 -29.98 24.97
CA SER A 38 0.71 -30.42 25.09
C SER A 38 0.31 -30.90 26.49
N SER A 39 1.28 -31.29 27.32
CA SER A 39 1.04 -31.67 28.73
C SER A 39 0.70 -30.47 29.62
N CYS A 40 0.97 -29.24 29.18
CA CYS A 40 0.55 -28.01 29.84
C CYS A 40 -0.94 -27.73 29.59
N SER A 41 -1.82 -28.61 30.04
CA SER A 41 -3.27 -28.58 29.73
C SER A 41 -4.02 -27.31 30.18
N ASN A 42 -3.38 -26.44 30.98
CA ASN A 42 -3.91 -25.14 31.39
C ASN A 42 -3.45 -23.96 30.52
N LEU A 43 -2.65 -24.22 29.48
CA LEU A 43 -2.08 -23.19 28.63
C LEU A 43 -3.17 -22.44 27.86
N LYS A 44 -3.13 -21.11 27.95
CA LYS A 44 -4.02 -20.16 27.30
C LYS A 44 -3.31 -19.36 26.22
N THR A 45 -2.04 -19.05 26.43
CA THR A 45 -1.21 -18.30 25.48
C THR A 45 0.08 -19.06 25.21
N LEU A 46 0.32 -19.32 23.93
CA LEU A 46 1.59 -19.80 23.40
C LEU A 46 2.16 -18.73 22.47
N GLU A 47 3.15 -17.99 22.96
CA GLU A 47 3.81 -16.90 22.23
C GLU A 47 5.27 -17.28 21.95
N LEU A 48 5.54 -17.68 20.71
CA LEU A 48 6.83 -18.16 20.22
C LEU A 48 7.34 -17.32 19.03
N SER A 49 6.77 -16.14 18.78
CA SER A 49 7.12 -15.34 17.62
C SER A 49 8.57 -14.85 17.61
N HIS A 50 9.09 -14.46 16.44
CA HIS A 50 10.44 -13.91 16.28
C HIS A 50 11.53 -14.83 16.88
N ASN A 51 11.60 -16.05 16.34
CA ASN A 51 12.60 -17.05 16.67
C ASN A 51 13.12 -17.73 15.38
N GLU A 52 13.90 -18.79 15.52
CA GLU A 52 14.40 -19.59 14.40
C GLU A 52 13.82 -21.02 14.42
N LEU A 53 12.64 -21.23 15.01
CA LEU A 53 12.05 -22.55 15.20
C LEU A 53 11.80 -23.23 13.86
N VAL A 54 12.17 -24.51 13.76
CA VAL A 54 12.11 -25.33 12.54
C VAL A 54 11.12 -26.48 12.69
N GLY A 55 10.91 -27.24 11.62
CA GLY A 55 10.03 -28.42 11.61
C GLY A 55 8.55 -28.02 11.51
N SER A 56 7.65 -28.98 11.77
CA SER A 56 6.21 -28.75 11.71
C SER A 56 5.61 -28.31 13.03
N ILE A 57 4.44 -27.66 12.98
CA ILE A 57 3.59 -27.45 14.16
C ILE A 57 3.18 -28.84 14.69
N PRO A 58 3.54 -29.23 15.92
CA PRO A 58 3.21 -30.56 16.46
C PRO A 58 1.69 -30.76 16.55
N LYS A 59 1.20 -31.92 16.11
CA LYS A 59 -0.24 -32.26 16.15
C LYS A 59 -0.79 -32.27 17.58
N GLU A 60 0.07 -32.54 18.56
CA GLU A 60 -0.25 -32.61 19.99
C GLU A 60 -0.70 -31.25 20.55
N ILE A 61 -0.37 -30.14 19.89
CA ILE A 61 -0.92 -28.81 20.24
C ILE A 61 -2.46 -28.83 20.18
N GLY A 62 -3.05 -29.68 19.33
CA GLY A 62 -4.51 -29.89 19.28
C GLY A 62 -5.14 -30.42 20.58
N PHE A 63 -4.35 -30.93 21.54
CA PHE A 63 -4.83 -31.36 22.86
C PHE A 63 -5.01 -30.22 23.86
N LEU A 64 -4.47 -29.03 23.55
CA LEU A 64 -4.51 -27.87 24.43
C LEU A 64 -5.83 -27.09 24.27
N SER A 65 -6.93 -27.70 24.74
CA SER A 65 -8.30 -27.20 24.58
C SER A 65 -8.63 -25.86 25.26
N LYS A 66 -7.69 -25.27 26.02
CA LYS A 66 -7.82 -23.96 26.66
C LYS A 66 -7.04 -22.84 25.94
N LEU A 67 -6.32 -23.15 24.86
CA LEU A 67 -5.55 -22.17 24.11
C LEU A 67 -6.47 -21.12 23.48
N LEU A 68 -6.15 -19.86 23.76
CA LEU A 68 -6.81 -18.69 23.20
C LEU A 68 -5.92 -18.04 22.14
N ILE A 69 -4.61 -18.01 22.38
CA ILE A 69 -3.63 -17.34 21.54
C ILE A 69 -2.52 -18.32 21.18
N VAL A 70 -2.31 -18.51 19.89
CA VAL A 70 -1.17 -19.20 19.31
C VAL A 70 -0.48 -18.24 18.36
N ASN A 71 0.68 -17.73 18.76
CA ASN A 71 1.50 -16.84 17.94
C ASN A 71 2.84 -17.51 17.66
N LEU A 72 3.07 -17.79 16.38
CA LEU A 72 4.23 -18.48 15.84
C LEU A 72 4.94 -17.62 14.78
N ARG A 73 4.55 -16.34 14.64
CA ARG A 73 5.03 -15.42 13.62
C ARG A 73 6.55 -15.39 13.53
N LEU A 74 7.11 -15.21 12.33
CA LEU A 74 8.54 -15.03 12.09
C LEU A 74 9.38 -16.16 12.69
N ASN A 75 9.22 -17.35 12.09
CA ASN A 75 9.99 -18.56 12.37
C ASN A 75 10.29 -19.29 11.04
N LYS A 76 10.85 -20.50 11.11
CA LYS A 76 11.19 -21.35 9.96
C LYS A 76 10.29 -22.61 9.92
N LEU A 77 9.04 -22.51 10.40
CA LEU A 77 8.11 -23.63 10.47
C LEU A 77 7.62 -24.06 9.08
N THR A 78 7.43 -25.37 8.91
CA THR A 78 7.05 -26.04 7.66
C THR A 78 5.88 -27.02 7.89
N GLY A 79 5.46 -27.77 6.87
CA GLY A 79 4.51 -28.89 7.06
C GLY A 79 3.02 -28.50 7.05
N GLY A 80 2.70 -27.28 6.62
CA GLY A 80 1.34 -26.76 6.49
C GLY A 80 0.66 -26.43 7.82
N ILE A 81 -0.62 -26.05 7.74
CA ILE A 81 -1.48 -25.82 8.90
C ILE A 81 -2.13 -27.17 9.28
N PRO A 82 -1.80 -27.78 10.44
CA PRO A 82 -2.30 -29.10 10.78
C PRO A 82 -3.83 -29.12 11.01
N PRO A 83 -4.58 -30.09 10.43
CA PRO A 83 -6.02 -30.25 10.68
C PRO A 83 -6.42 -30.32 12.16
N PHE A 84 -5.54 -30.88 12.99
CA PHE A 84 -5.78 -31.04 14.43
C PHE A 84 -5.90 -29.73 15.20
N LEU A 85 -5.49 -28.59 14.62
CA LEU A 85 -5.76 -27.28 15.21
C LEU A 85 -7.26 -26.97 15.28
N GLY A 86 -8.10 -27.64 14.47
CA GLY A 86 -9.56 -27.59 14.58
C GLY A 86 -10.06 -28.04 15.96
N ASN A 87 -9.34 -28.90 16.69
CA ASN A 87 -9.73 -29.35 18.02
C ASN A 87 -9.67 -28.23 19.08
N ILE A 88 -8.97 -27.13 18.80
CA ILE A 88 -8.80 -25.99 19.70
C ILE A 88 -9.97 -25.01 19.51
N THR A 89 -11.16 -25.41 19.95
CA THR A 89 -12.40 -24.63 19.73
C THR A 89 -12.42 -23.29 20.47
N SER A 90 -11.50 -23.10 21.44
CA SER A 90 -11.32 -21.87 22.23
C SER A 90 -10.51 -20.78 21.54
N ILE A 91 -9.88 -21.07 20.39
CA ILE A 91 -8.91 -20.15 19.77
C ILE A 91 -9.57 -18.81 19.40
N GLU A 92 -8.87 -17.73 19.76
CA GLU A 92 -9.23 -16.35 19.42
C GLU A 92 -8.20 -15.73 18.48
N VAL A 93 -6.93 -16.08 18.61
CA VAL A 93 -5.83 -15.57 17.79
C VAL A 93 -4.98 -16.75 17.32
N PHE A 94 -4.88 -16.89 16.00
CA PHE A 94 -3.88 -17.71 15.35
C PHE A 94 -3.05 -16.84 14.40
N ASP A 95 -1.78 -16.67 14.72
CA ASP A 95 -0.82 -15.94 13.87
C ASP A 95 0.38 -16.85 13.58
N ALA A 96 0.56 -17.20 12.32
CA ALA A 96 1.73 -17.94 11.84
C ALA A 96 2.49 -17.19 10.75
N THR A 97 2.28 -15.87 10.65
CA THR A 97 2.85 -14.97 9.65
C THR A 97 4.34 -15.20 9.44
N LEU A 98 4.80 -15.17 8.19
CA LEU A 98 6.22 -15.32 7.80
C LEU A 98 6.83 -16.62 8.33
N ASN A 99 6.23 -17.75 7.94
CA ASN A 99 6.76 -19.10 8.11
C ASN A 99 6.60 -19.89 6.82
N PRO A 100 7.58 -20.66 6.33
CA PRO A 100 7.46 -21.45 5.10
C PRO A 100 6.54 -22.70 5.24
N LEU A 101 5.32 -22.54 5.74
CA LEU A 101 4.38 -23.64 6.01
C LEU A 101 4.03 -24.44 4.74
N GLY A 102 3.71 -23.74 3.65
CA GLY A 102 3.23 -24.36 2.42
C GLY A 102 1.83 -24.98 2.56
N GLY A 103 1.39 -25.73 1.55
CA GLY A 103 0.12 -26.44 1.60
C GLY A 103 -1.11 -25.53 1.48
N SER A 104 -2.13 -25.78 2.29
CA SER A 104 -3.45 -25.15 2.24
C SER A 104 -4.05 -24.89 3.61
N ILE A 105 -5.02 -23.98 3.65
CA ILE A 105 -5.95 -23.84 4.77
C ILE A 105 -6.97 -24.97 4.64
N GLN A 106 -6.95 -25.92 5.58
CA GLN A 106 -7.83 -27.09 5.52
C GLN A 106 -9.26 -26.69 5.90
N PRO A 107 -10.27 -27.00 5.07
CA PRO A 107 -11.67 -26.65 5.33
C PRO A 107 -12.17 -27.09 6.70
N ASP A 108 -11.79 -28.30 7.11
CA ASP A 108 -12.23 -28.90 8.38
C ASP A 108 -11.84 -28.04 9.59
N ILE A 109 -10.72 -27.32 9.56
CA ILE A 109 -10.29 -26.47 10.69
C ILE A 109 -11.26 -25.29 10.88
N LEU A 110 -11.66 -24.66 9.78
CA LEU A 110 -12.33 -23.37 9.77
C LEU A 110 -13.68 -23.42 10.48
N CYS A 111 -14.43 -24.52 10.30
CA CYS A 111 -15.74 -24.64 10.90
C CYS A 111 -15.73 -25.05 12.37
N HIS A 112 -14.60 -25.52 12.92
CA HIS A 112 -14.48 -25.83 14.35
C HIS A 112 -14.12 -24.61 15.19
N TRP A 113 -13.45 -23.60 14.61
CA TRP A 113 -13.10 -22.37 15.32
C TRP A 113 -14.32 -21.46 15.49
N LYS A 114 -14.91 -21.47 16.69
CA LYS A 114 -16.14 -20.71 17.00
C LYS A 114 -15.91 -19.31 17.58
N LYS A 115 -14.69 -19.01 18.03
CA LYS A 115 -14.31 -17.73 18.64
C LYS A 115 -13.18 -16.95 17.94
N PRO A 116 -12.73 -17.27 16.71
CA PRO A 116 -11.56 -16.63 16.13
C PRO A 116 -11.85 -15.15 15.91
N LYS A 117 -10.94 -14.30 16.39
CA LYS A 117 -10.92 -12.86 16.19
C LYS A 117 -9.86 -12.48 15.16
N ILE A 118 -8.72 -13.16 15.17
CA ILE A 118 -7.59 -12.93 14.27
C ILE A 118 -7.14 -14.27 13.69
N PHE A 119 -7.06 -14.33 12.38
CA PHE A 119 -6.41 -15.41 11.65
C PHE A 119 -5.41 -14.79 10.66
N SER A 120 -4.11 -14.95 10.93
CA SER A 120 -3.06 -14.50 10.02
C SER A 120 -2.09 -15.62 9.65
N THR A 121 -1.91 -15.77 8.34
CA THR A 121 -0.92 -16.67 7.72
C THR A 121 -0.24 -15.96 6.54
N SER A 122 -0.05 -14.65 6.67
CA SER A 122 0.64 -13.85 5.66
C SER A 122 2.06 -14.38 5.44
N GLY A 123 2.52 -14.48 4.20
CA GLY A 123 3.88 -14.97 3.95
C GLY A 123 4.13 -16.43 4.31
N CYS A 124 3.10 -17.28 4.16
CA CYS A 124 3.19 -18.69 4.52
C CYS A 124 3.44 -19.66 3.36
N ASN A 125 3.66 -19.16 2.14
CA ASN A 125 3.81 -19.96 0.91
C ASN A 125 2.59 -20.90 0.65
N LEU A 126 1.40 -20.53 1.15
CA LEU A 126 0.15 -21.25 0.90
C LEU A 126 -0.23 -21.15 -0.57
N SER A 127 -0.68 -22.24 -1.20
CA SER A 127 -0.80 -22.28 -2.67
C SER A 127 -2.13 -22.80 -3.23
N ARG A 128 -3.01 -23.30 -2.35
CA ARG A 128 -4.35 -23.78 -2.75
C ARG A 128 -5.37 -22.65 -2.68
N ALA A 129 -6.58 -22.92 -3.17
CA ALA A 129 -7.67 -21.95 -3.15
C ALA A 129 -8.19 -21.69 -1.74
N ILE A 130 -8.72 -20.48 -1.54
CA ILE A 130 -9.50 -20.13 -0.35
C ILE A 130 -10.88 -20.79 -0.51
N THR A 131 -11.27 -21.62 0.45
CA THR A 131 -12.49 -22.41 0.35
C THR A 131 -13.71 -21.70 0.95
N GLN A 132 -14.92 -22.16 0.64
CA GLN A 132 -16.17 -21.54 1.08
C GLN A 132 -16.39 -21.66 2.61
N GLU A 133 -15.74 -22.63 3.25
CA GLU A 133 -15.73 -22.86 4.70
C GLU A 133 -15.08 -21.70 5.47
N LEU A 134 -14.37 -20.80 4.80
CA LEU A 134 -13.89 -19.55 5.41
C LEU A 134 -15.04 -18.75 6.05
N GLY A 135 -16.24 -18.83 5.45
CA GLY A 135 -17.45 -18.22 6.00
C GLY A 135 -17.89 -18.77 7.36
N CYS A 136 -17.33 -19.89 7.82
CA CYS A 136 -17.58 -20.39 9.18
C CYS A 136 -16.99 -19.50 10.28
N LEU A 137 -15.97 -18.68 9.97
CA LEU A 137 -15.29 -17.81 10.93
C LEU A 137 -16.10 -16.53 11.23
N SER A 138 -17.38 -16.67 11.59
CA SER A 138 -18.33 -15.55 11.79
C SER A 138 -17.93 -14.51 12.86
N LYS A 139 -17.00 -14.85 13.76
CA LYS A 139 -16.48 -13.94 14.81
C LYS A 139 -15.21 -13.19 14.38
N LEU A 140 -14.67 -13.50 13.21
CA LEU A 140 -13.40 -12.97 12.72
C LEU A 140 -13.48 -11.45 12.55
N ARG A 141 -12.41 -10.78 12.96
CA ARG A 141 -12.21 -9.33 12.82
C ARG A 141 -11.06 -9.01 11.89
N ILE A 142 -10.02 -9.84 11.90
CA ILE A 142 -8.84 -9.68 11.04
C ILE A 142 -8.60 -11.01 10.34
N LEU A 143 -8.62 -10.97 9.02
CA LEU A 143 -8.14 -12.03 8.15
C LEU A 143 -6.97 -11.48 7.33
N ASP A 144 -5.79 -12.05 7.54
CA ASP A 144 -4.59 -11.68 6.79
C ASP A 144 -3.97 -12.93 6.16
N LEU A 145 -4.17 -13.05 4.86
CA LEU A 145 -3.64 -14.12 4.02
C LEU A 145 -2.70 -13.55 2.94
N GLY A 146 -2.19 -12.34 3.14
CA GLY A 146 -1.34 -11.65 2.18
C GLY A 146 -0.04 -12.39 1.88
N TYR A 147 0.68 -11.98 0.83
CA TYR A 147 2.02 -12.50 0.50
C TYR A 147 2.07 -14.04 0.42
N ASN A 148 1.12 -14.66 -0.28
CA ASN A 148 1.05 -16.11 -0.48
C ASN A 148 0.99 -16.45 -1.99
N LYS A 149 0.66 -17.69 -2.32
CA LYS A 149 0.44 -18.17 -3.70
C LYS A 149 -1.00 -18.67 -3.88
N LEU A 150 -1.95 -18.14 -3.11
CA LEU A 150 -3.34 -18.57 -3.10
C LEU A 150 -3.97 -18.34 -4.48
N LYS A 151 -4.74 -19.32 -4.95
CA LYS A 151 -5.33 -19.35 -6.31
C LYS A 151 -6.85 -19.35 -6.26
N GLY A 152 -7.48 -19.25 -7.43
CA GLY A 152 -8.93 -19.34 -7.56
C GLY A 152 -9.63 -18.05 -7.16
N PHE A 153 -10.93 -18.15 -6.88
CA PHE A 153 -11.78 -17.00 -6.62
C PHE A 153 -11.81 -16.65 -5.12
N ILE A 154 -12.09 -15.39 -4.81
CA ILE A 154 -12.50 -15.00 -3.46
C ILE A 154 -13.88 -15.64 -3.20
N PRO A 155 -14.03 -16.51 -2.17
CA PRO A 155 -15.27 -17.24 -1.94
C PRO A 155 -16.39 -16.28 -1.52
N SER A 156 -17.58 -16.43 -2.11
CA SER A 156 -18.76 -15.64 -1.78
C SER A 156 -19.16 -15.73 -0.30
N ASN A 157 -18.96 -16.88 0.34
CA ASN A 157 -19.30 -17.09 1.75
C ASN A 157 -18.42 -16.30 2.71
N ILE A 158 -17.37 -15.61 2.22
CA ILE A 158 -16.60 -14.68 3.04
C ILE A 158 -17.52 -13.64 3.71
N SER A 159 -18.64 -13.28 3.07
CA SER A 159 -19.65 -12.38 3.63
C SER A 159 -20.26 -12.81 4.96
N ASN A 160 -20.17 -14.09 5.31
CA ASN A 160 -20.64 -14.61 6.59
C ASN A 160 -19.76 -14.15 7.77
N CYS A 161 -18.55 -13.66 7.49
CA CYS A 161 -17.67 -13.02 8.47
C CYS A 161 -18.14 -11.58 8.76
N ALA A 162 -19.37 -11.40 9.23
CA ALA A 162 -20.02 -10.09 9.38
C ALA A 162 -19.30 -9.11 10.35
N ASN A 163 -18.35 -9.61 11.17
CA ASN A 163 -17.54 -8.79 12.08
C ASN A 163 -16.18 -8.38 11.51
N LEU A 164 -15.89 -8.75 10.25
CA LEU A 164 -14.60 -8.51 9.62
C LEU A 164 -14.34 -7.01 9.49
N LYS A 165 -13.19 -6.60 10.01
CA LYS A 165 -12.66 -5.23 9.98
C LYS A 165 -11.52 -5.13 8.98
N VAL A 166 -10.63 -6.13 8.95
CA VAL A 166 -9.47 -6.16 8.08
C VAL A 166 -9.53 -7.42 7.22
N LEU A 167 -9.50 -7.23 5.91
CA LEU A 167 -9.32 -8.27 4.92
C LEU A 167 -8.10 -7.95 4.07
N ASP A 168 -7.02 -8.69 4.29
CA ASP A 168 -5.82 -8.63 3.47
C ASP A 168 -5.63 -9.95 2.72
N LEU A 169 -5.78 -9.89 1.39
CA LEU A 169 -5.50 -10.96 0.44
C LEU A 169 -4.43 -10.53 -0.59
N SER A 170 -3.70 -9.45 -0.31
CA SER A 170 -2.72 -8.86 -1.24
C SER A 170 -1.60 -9.84 -1.59
N ILE A 171 -0.95 -9.65 -2.73
CA ILE A 171 0.22 -10.43 -3.17
C ILE A 171 -0.11 -11.93 -3.18
N ASN A 172 -0.99 -12.33 -4.10
CA ASN A 172 -1.45 -13.69 -4.31
C ASN A 172 -1.69 -13.96 -5.81
N GLU A 173 -2.28 -15.11 -6.15
CA GLU A 173 -2.65 -15.48 -7.53
C GLU A 173 -4.18 -15.56 -7.71
N LEU A 174 -4.96 -14.78 -6.95
CA LEU A 174 -6.42 -14.81 -6.99
C LEU A 174 -6.95 -14.27 -8.32
N VAL A 175 -8.04 -14.87 -8.82
CA VAL A 175 -8.68 -14.56 -10.11
C VAL A 175 -10.16 -14.25 -9.94
N GLY A 176 -10.79 -13.78 -11.02
CA GLY A 176 -12.20 -13.39 -11.03
C GLY A 176 -12.42 -11.97 -10.51
N SER A 177 -13.66 -11.61 -10.20
CA SER A 177 -14.02 -10.27 -9.74
C SER A 177 -14.18 -10.20 -8.22
N ILE A 178 -14.20 -8.98 -7.68
CA ILE A 178 -14.61 -8.71 -6.29
C ILE A 178 -16.05 -9.21 -6.11
N PRO A 179 -16.32 -10.17 -5.20
CA PRO A 179 -17.67 -10.72 -5.01
C PRO A 179 -18.62 -9.67 -4.46
N LYS A 180 -19.85 -9.62 -5.00
CA LYS A 180 -20.88 -8.65 -4.59
C LYS A 180 -21.30 -8.80 -3.13
N GLU A 181 -21.05 -9.97 -2.56
CA GLU A 181 -21.35 -10.33 -1.18
C GLU A 181 -20.51 -9.52 -0.17
N ILE A 182 -19.39 -8.92 -0.58
CA ILE A 182 -18.58 -7.99 0.24
C ILE A 182 -19.40 -6.79 0.73
N ARG A 183 -20.49 -6.43 0.04
CA ARG A 183 -21.44 -5.40 0.50
C ARG A 183 -22.04 -5.67 1.89
N PHE A 184 -21.98 -6.92 2.36
CA PHE A 184 -22.53 -7.34 3.65
C PHE A 184 -21.52 -7.24 4.82
N PHE A 185 -20.37 -6.58 4.63
CA PHE A 185 -19.42 -6.29 5.71
C PHE A 185 -19.62 -4.87 6.28
N PRO A 186 -20.54 -4.66 7.25
CA PRO A 186 -20.81 -3.32 7.77
C PRO A 186 -19.63 -2.70 8.53
N LYS A 187 -18.64 -3.52 8.92
CA LYS A 187 -17.52 -3.13 9.81
C LYS A 187 -16.15 -3.09 9.11
N LEU A 188 -16.09 -3.35 7.81
CA LEU A 188 -14.83 -3.49 7.08
C LEU A 188 -14.13 -2.14 6.99
N ILE A 189 -12.99 -1.96 7.63
CA ILE A 189 -12.18 -0.72 7.55
C ILE A 189 -11.01 -0.87 6.58
N TYR A 190 -10.61 -2.09 6.24
CA TYR A 190 -9.39 -2.32 5.47
C TYR A 190 -9.62 -3.42 4.45
N LEU A 191 -9.49 -3.08 3.18
CA LEU A 191 -9.61 -4.02 2.07
C LEU A 191 -8.36 -3.94 1.19
N LYS A 192 -7.51 -4.97 1.31
CA LYS A 192 -6.30 -5.14 0.52
C LYS A 192 -6.44 -6.34 -0.40
N LEU A 193 -6.49 -6.07 -1.70
CA LEU A 193 -6.54 -7.09 -2.75
C LEU A 193 -5.44 -6.90 -3.81
N SER A 194 -4.50 -5.98 -3.58
CA SER A 194 -3.42 -5.64 -4.49
C SER A 194 -2.55 -6.83 -4.90
N ASP A 195 -1.81 -6.70 -6.00
CA ASP A 195 -0.89 -7.73 -6.50
C ASP A 195 -1.58 -9.09 -6.68
N ASN A 196 -2.66 -9.10 -7.46
CA ASN A 196 -3.42 -10.29 -7.78
C ASN A 196 -3.78 -10.33 -9.27
N LYS A 197 -4.47 -11.40 -9.71
CA LYS A 197 -4.96 -11.55 -11.08
C LYS A 197 -6.47 -11.22 -11.16
N LEU A 198 -6.98 -10.38 -10.26
CA LEU A 198 -8.39 -10.00 -10.19
C LEU A 198 -8.80 -9.14 -11.40
N THR A 199 -10.04 -9.29 -11.84
CA THR A 199 -10.60 -8.74 -13.08
C THR A 199 -11.99 -8.13 -12.84
N GLY A 200 -12.63 -7.64 -13.89
CA GLY A 200 -13.94 -6.98 -13.79
C GLY A 200 -13.81 -5.50 -13.43
N GLY A 201 -14.94 -4.83 -13.22
CA GLY A 201 -14.94 -3.42 -12.81
C GLY A 201 -14.92 -3.22 -11.31
N ILE A 202 -14.46 -2.04 -10.87
CA ILE A 202 -14.58 -1.61 -9.48
C ILE A 202 -16.08 -1.51 -9.14
N PRO A 203 -16.62 -2.36 -8.25
CA PRO A 203 -18.05 -2.40 -8.06
C PRO A 203 -18.59 -1.15 -7.36
N PRO A 204 -19.70 -0.54 -7.85
CA PRO A 204 -20.26 0.67 -7.24
C PRO A 204 -20.67 0.51 -5.77
N PHE A 205 -20.97 -0.72 -5.33
CA PHE A 205 -21.36 -0.99 -3.95
C PHE A 205 -20.23 -0.70 -2.94
N LEU A 206 -18.95 -0.69 -3.37
CA LEU A 206 -17.82 -0.33 -2.49
C LEU A 206 -18.00 1.09 -1.92
N GLY A 207 -18.61 2.00 -2.70
CA GLY A 207 -18.96 3.34 -2.24
C GLY A 207 -20.08 3.40 -1.21
N ASN A 208 -20.83 2.31 -0.99
CA ASN A 208 -22.02 2.28 -0.15
C ASN A 208 -21.91 1.34 1.07
N ILE A 209 -20.73 0.74 1.33
CA ILE A 209 -20.55 -0.26 2.41
C ILE A 209 -20.79 0.35 3.82
N THR A 210 -20.75 1.67 3.95
CA THR A 210 -20.60 2.35 5.25
C THR A 210 -21.77 3.17 5.75
N LEU A 211 -22.90 3.16 5.05
CA LEU A 211 -24.05 3.94 5.48
C LEU A 211 -24.69 3.46 6.81
N MET A 212 -24.20 2.38 7.44
CA MET A 212 -24.94 1.69 8.52
C MET A 212 -24.32 1.66 9.93
N GLU A 213 -23.13 2.19 10.23
CA GLU A 213 -22.66 2.22 11.64
C GLU A 213 -21.70 3.39 11.93
N VAL A 214 -22.17 4.63 11.77
CA VAL A 214 -21.48 5.84 12.30
C VAL A 214 -21.86 6.03 13.77
N LEU A 215 -21.45 5.12 14.66
CA LEU A 215 -21.57 5.27 16.12
C LEU A 215 -20.46 4.48 16.87
N ASP A 216 -19.20 4.62 16.48
CA ASP A 216 -18.10 4.34 17.40
C ASP A 216 -16.91 5.27 17.10
N VAL A 217 -16.63 6.20 18.01
CA VAL A 217 -15.76 7.36 17.82
C VAL A 217 -14.29 7.02 18.13
N SER A 218 -13.85 5.79 17.86
CA SER A 218 -12.46 5.37 18.08
C SER A 218 -11.93 4.46 16.97
N GLY A 219 -11.38 5.09 15.91
CA GLY A 219 -10.54 4.43 14.90
C GLY A 219 -11.08 4.48 13.48
N ILE A 220 -11.00 5.64 12.81
CA ILE A 220 -11.29 5.75 11.38
C ILE A 220 -9.96 5.67 10.60
N LEU A 221 -9.79 4.60 9.83
CA LEU A 221 -8.89 4.60 8.67
C LEU A 221 -9.44 3.60 7.64
N TRP A 222 -10.09 4.10 6.59
CA TRP A 222 -10.46 3.27 5.46
C TRP A 222 -9.37 3.29 4.41
N VAL A 223 -8.75 2.13 4.20
CA VAL A 223 -7.76 1.88 3.15
C VAL A 223 -8.40 0.94 2.14
N LEU A 224 -8.48 1.40 0.89
CA LEU A 224 -8.89 0.60 -0.24
C LEU A 224 -7.70 0.46 -1.18
N ASP A 225 -7.10 -0.72 -1.18
CA ASP A 225 -5.92 -1.01 -2.00
C ASP A 225 -6.23 -2.18 -2.94
N LEU A 226 -6.36 -1.82 -4.22
CA LEU A 226 -6.68 -2.69 -5.34
C LEU A 226 -5.62 -2.55 -6.45
N GLY A 227 -4.41 -2.08 -6.11
CA GLY A 227 -3.30 -1.89 -7.05
C GLY A 227 -2.85 -3.19 -7.72
N ASP A 228 -2.08 -3.09 -8.80
CA ASP A 228 -1.40 -4.22 -9.45
C ASP A 228 -2.32 -5.43 -9.71
N CYS A 229 -3.47 -5.15 -10.31
CA CYS A 229 -4.50 -6.13 -10.67
C CYS A 229 -4.81 -6.04 -12.18
N LYS A 230 -5.99 -6.53 -12.58
CA LYS A 230 -6.50 -6.43 -13.95
C LYS A 230 -7.91 -5.84 -13.99
N PHE A 231 -8.23 -4.94 -13.04
CA PHE A 231 -9.52 -4.26 -13.02
C PHE A 231 -9.66 -3.36 -14.25
N GLN A 232 -10.86 -3.30 -14.82
CA GLN A 232 -11.18 -2.57 -16.04
C GLN A 232 -12.46 -1.73 -15.88
N GLY A 233 -12.86 -1.00 -16.91
CA GLY A 233 -14.05 -0.14 -16.83
C GLY A 233 -13.75 1.22 -16.19
N VAL A 234 -14.81 1.94 -15.85
CA VAL A 234 -14.70 3.30 -15.27
C VAL A 234 -14.71 3.26 -13.75
N LEU A 235 -14.03 4.22 -13.12
CA LEU A 235 -14.12 4.44 -11.68
C LEU A 235 -15.54 4.92 -11.32
N PRO A 236 -16.33 4.17 -10.53
CA PRO A 236 -17.70 4.55 -10.22
C PRO A 236 -17.79 5.84 -9.42
N ARG A 237 -18.76 6.70 -9.76
CA ARG A 237 -19.02 7.96 -9.02
C ARG A 237 -19.32 7.73 -7.54
N SER A 238 -19.90 6.58 -7.18
CA SER A 238 -20.22 6.23 -5.80
C SER A 238 -18.99 6.15 -4.90
N ILE A 239 -17.76 6.06 -5.45
CA ILE A 239 -16.54 6.10 -4.62
C ILE A 239 -16.50 7.35 -3.73
N GLY A 240 -16.98 8.50 -4.23
CA GLY A 240 -17.02 9.76 -3.48
C GLY A 240 -17.94 9.75 -2.25
N ASN A 241 -18.86 8.77 -2.15
CA ASN A 241 -19.70 8.60 -0.96
C ASN A 241 -18.88 8.24 0.29
N LEU A 242 -17.64 7.76 0.14
CA LEU A 242 -16.72 7.43 1.24
C LEU A 242 -16.00 8.66 1.83
N SER A 243 -16.46 9.86 1.49
CA SER A 243 -15.85 11.17 1.78
C SER A 243 -15.20 11.37 3.15
N LYS A 244 -15.83 10.86 4.21
CA LYS A 244 -15.40 11.07 5.61
C LYS A 244 -14.60 9.90 6.19
N GLN A 245 -14.43 8.82 5.45
CA GLN A 245 -13.90 7.56 5.95
C GLN A 245 -12.64 7.14 5.21
N LEU A 246 -12.61 7.29 3.88
CA LEU A 246 -11.50 6.90 3.03
C LEU A 246 -10.29 7.80 3.29
N ILE A 247 -9.19 7.16 3.66
CA ILE A 247 -7.91 7.81 3.96
C ILE A 247 -6.88 7.45 2.90
N ASP A 248 -6.94 6.24 2.35
CA ASP A 248 -6.04 5.81 1.29
C ASP A 248 -6.82 5.10 0.18
N LEU A 249 -6.58 5.51 -1.05
CA LEU A 249 -7.11 4.90 -2.26
C LEU A 249 -5.97 4.58 -3.22
N ASN A 250 -5.62 3.30 -3.31
CA ASN A 250 -4.68 2.79 -4.29
C ASN A 250 -5.40 1.93 -5.35
N LEU A 251 -5.36 2.37 -6.60
CA LEU A 251 -5.87 1.66 -7.78
C LEU A 251 -4.79 1.56 -8.88
N GLU A 252 -3.51 1.67 -8.52
CA GLU A 252 -2.41 1.71 -9.49
C GLU A 252 -2.30 0.45 -10.34
N TYR A 253 -1.63 0.55 -11.49
CA TYR A 253 -1.31 -0.56 -12.39
C TYR A 253 -2.51 -1.48 -12.67
N ASN A 254 -3.58 -0.89 -13.19
CA ASN A 254 -4.81 -1.58 -13.62
C ASN A 254 -5.14 -1.20 -15.08
N LYS A 255 -6.34 -1.56 -15.54
CA LYS A 255 -6.88 -1.22 -16.88
C LYS A 255 -8.09 -0.29 -16.79
N LEU A 256 -8.16 0.54 -15.75
CA LEU A 256 -9.26 1.48 -15.55
C LEU A 256 -9.17 2.59 -16.60
N HIS A 257 -10.32 3.02 -17.13
CA HIS A 257 -10.38 4.01 -18.21
C HIS A 257 -11.48 5.04 -18.00
N GLY A 258 -11.60 5.99 -18.94
CA GLY A 258 -12.55 7.10 -18.88
C GLY A 258 -12.04 8.24 -18.02
N SER A 259 -12.89 9.25 -17.79
CA SER A 259 -12.52 10.41 -16.98
C SER A 259 -12.65 10.16 -15.48
N LEU A 260 -11.78 10.78 -14.69
CA LEU A 260 -11.93 10.84 -13.24
C LEU A 260 -13.29 11.47 -12.88
N PRO A 261 -14.15 10.80 -12.07
CA PRO A 261 -15.43 11.38 -11.68
C PRO A 261 -15.23 12.59 -10.78
N ARG A 262 -16.07 13.63 -10.94
CA ARG A 262 -16.02 14.84 -10.09
C ARG A 262 -16.10 14.53 -8.59
N SER A 263 -16.79 13.45 -8.24
CA SER A 263 -16.96 12.98 -6.86
C SER A 263 -15.67 12.49 -6.18
N ILE A 264 -14.56 12.32 -6.93
CA ILE A 264 -13.24 12.18 -6.30
C ILE A 264 -12.93 13.36 -5.37
N GLY A 265 -13.33 14.58 -5.77
CA GLY A 265 -13.14 15.78 -4.95
C GLY A 265 -13.99 15.83 -3.68
N ASP A 266 -14.91 14.88 -3.50
CA ASP A 266 -15.69 14.76 -2.27
C ASP A 266 -14.92 14.00 -1.17
N LEU A 267 -13.80 13.33 -1.53
CA LEU A 267 -12.99 12.49 -0.65
C LEU A 267 -12.09 13.27 0.32
N VAL A 268 -12.63 14.28 1.00
CA VAL A 268 -11.90 15.26 1.83
C VAL A 268 -11.07 14.65 2.98
N GLY A 269 -11.33 13.38 3.35
CA GLY A 269 -10.54 12.62 4.31
C GLY A 269 -9.22 12.03 3.79
N LEU A 270 -9.03 11.96 2.46
CA LEU A 270 -7.89 11.27 1.84
C LEU A 270 -6.54 11.89 2.18
N THR A 271 -5.58 11.03 2.46
CA THR A 271 -4.16 11.34 2.58
C THR A 271 -3.34 10.75 1.44
N GLY A 272 -3.78 9.65 0.82
CA GLY A 272 -3.13 9.05 -0.36
C GLY A 272 -4.14 8.79 -1.48
N LEU A 273 -3.84 9.26 -2.69
CA LEU A 273 -4.61 8.97 -3.90
C LEU A 273 -3.64 8.53 -5.01
N VAL A 274 -3.57 7.23 -5.25
CA VAL A 274 -2.65 6.62 -6.21
C VAL A 274 -3.46 5.90 -7.29
N LEU A 275 -3.46 6.46 -8.50
CA LEU A 275 -4.20 5.99 -9.67
C LEU A 275 -3.27 5.74 -10.88
N GLY A 276 -1.96 5.69 -10.63
CA GLY A 276 -0.95 5.59 -11.69
C GLY A 276 -1.06 4.31 -12.51
N GLY A 277 -0.48 4.27 -13.72
CA GLY A 277 -0.44 3.04 -14.52
C GLY A 277 -1.82 2.56 -14.97
N ASN A 278 -2.68 3.47 -15.44
CA ASN A 278 -4.04 3.17 -15.89
C ASN A 278 -4.28 3.80 -17.28
N GLN A 279 -5.55 3.84 -17.72
CA GLN A 279 -5.98 4.41 -18.99
C GLN A 279 -6.94 5.58 -18.77
N PHE A 280 -6.81 6.33 -17.66
CA PHE A 280 -7.67 7.47 -17.38
C PHE A 280 -7.43 8.60 -18.39
N THR A 281 -8.51 9.18 -18.90
CA THR A 281 -8.53 10.23 -19.94
C THR A 281 -9.12 11.54 -19.42
N GLY A 282 -9.02 12.61 -20.20
CA GLY A 282 -9.65 13.89 -19.87
C GLY A 282 -8.85 14.69 -18.84
N ASN A 283 -9.46 15.74 -18.31
CA ASN A 283 -8.73 16.74 -17.51
C ASN A 283 -8.67 16.38 -16.03
N ILE A 284 -7.60 16.81 -15.36
CA ILE A 284 -7.56 16.88 -13.89
C ILE A 284 -8.55 17.98 -13.46
N LEU A 285 -9.63 17.60 -12.77
CA LEU A 285 -10.69 18.53 -12.36
C LEU A 285 -10.24 19.42 -11.20
N SER A 286 -10.69 20.68 -11.17
CA SER A 286 -10.38 21.63 -10.08
C SER A 286 -10.87 21.17 -8.70
N THR A 287 -11.86 20.28 -8.66
CA THR A 287 -12.33 19.66 -7.41
C THR A 287 -11.27 18.83 -6.70
N ILE A 288 -10.15 18.48 -7.36
CA ILE A 288 -9.01 17.86 -6.68
C ILE A 288 -8.48 18.74 -5.54
N GLY A 289 -8.58 20.07 -5.67
CA GLY A 289 -8.15 21.03 -4.64
C GLY A 289 -8.97 20.98 -3.35
N ASN A 290 -10.06 20.22 -3.30
CA ASN A 290 -10.84 19.99 -2.09
C ASN A 290 -10.16 18.97 -1.14
N LEU A 291 -9.21 18.17 -1.63
CA LEU A 291 -8.56 17.09 -0.88
C LEU A 291 -7.46 17.62 0.05
N GLN A 292 -7.79 18.57 0.93
CA GLN A 292 -6.81 19.36 1.71
C GLN A 292 -5.99 18.56 2.74
N ARG A 293 -6.24 17.26 2.91
CA ARG A 293 -5.46 16.33 3.74
C ARG A 293 -4.47 15.48 2.94
N LEU A 294 -4.47 15.61 1.61
CA LEU A 294 -3.70 14.77 0.71
C LEU A 294 -2.21 15.03 0.85
N LYS A 295 -1.46 13.96 1.12
CA LYS A 295 0.00 13.92 1.22
C LYS A 295 0.63 13.31 -0.03
N GLU A 296 -0.07 12.41 -0.70
CA GLU A 296 0.41 11.73 -1.90
C GLU A 296 -0.66 11.76 -2.99
N LEU A 297 -0.28 12.26 -4.17
CA LEU A 297 -1.09 12.27 -5.37
C LEU A 297 -0.31 11.66 -6.54
N GLY A 298 -0.64 10.42 -6.89
CA GLY A 298 -0.07 9.71 -8.05
C GLY A 298 -1.09 9.54 -9.16
N LEU A 299 -0.89 10.23 -10.29
CA LEU A 299 -1.68 10.11 -11.52
C LEU A 299 -0.80 9.76 -12.73
N GLN A 300 0.44 9.33 -12.49
CA GLN A 300 1.41 9.03 -13.55
C GLN A 300 0.96 7.90 -14.47
N GLU A 301 1.54 7.80 -15.66
CA GLU A 301 1.29 6.71 -16.61
C GLU A 301 -0.22 6.53 -16.91
N ASN A 302 -0.83 7.61 -17.39
CA ASN A 302 -2.23 7.67 -17.80
C ASN A 302 -2.36 8.42 -19.14
N GLN A 303 -3.59 8.71 -19.55
CA GLN A 303 -3.92 9.47 -20.77
C GLN A 303 -4.58 10.81 -20.42
N LEU A 304 -4.25 11.40 -19.27
CA LEU A 304 -4.83 12.67 -18.81
C LEU A 304 -4.34 13.82 -19.70
N SER A 305 -5.24 14.76 -19.99
CA SER A 305 -5.01 15.86 -20.93
C SER A 305 -5.37 17.22 -20.32
N GLY A 306 -5.16 18.29 -21.09
CA GLY A 306 -5.48 19.65 -20.66
C GLY A 306 -4.48 20.19 -19.63
N LYS A 307 -4.84 21.29 -18.97
CA LYS A 307 -3.96 22.00 -18.04
C LYS A 307 -3.97 21.38 -16.65
N ILE A 308 -2.83 21.50 -15.95
CA ILE A 308 -2.80 21.31 -14.49
C ILE A 308 -3.60 22.46 -13.85
N PRO A 309 -4.68 22.19 -13.09
CA PRO A 309 -5.53 23.24 -12.55
C PRO A 309 -4.86 23.99 -11.39
N ASP A 310 -5.02 25.31 -11.30
CA ASP A 310 -4.47 26.13 -10.20
C ASP A 310 -4.92 25.63 -8.81
N ALA A 311 -6.13 25.08 -8.73
CA ALA A 311 -6.70 24.51 -7.51
C ALA A 311 -5.87 23.37 -6.90
N ILE A 312 -4.98 22.73 -7.68
CA ILE A 312 -4.07 21.72 -7.15
C ILE A 312 -3.25 22.31 -5.99
N GLY A 313 -2.81 23.58 -6.09
CA GLY A 313 -2.05 24.28 -5.05
C GLY A 313 -2.78 24.50 -3.71
N ASN A 314 -4.03 24.03 -3.57
CA ASN A 314 -4.75 23.99 -2.29
C ASN A 314 -4.38 22.76 -1.43
N LEU A 315 -3.64 21.79 -1.98
CA LEU A 315 -3.21 20.57 -1.27
C LEU A 315 -1.99 20.85 -0.36
N SER A 316 -2.13 21.75 0.62
CA SER A 316 -0.99 22.24 1.42
C SER A 316 -0.12 21.19 2.13
N PRO A 317 -0.61 20.01 2.57
CA PRO A 317 0.23 19.00 3.21
C PRO A 317 0.88 18.02 2.22
N LEU A 318 0.80 18.28 0.90
CA LEU A 318 1.32 17.39 -0.13
C LEU A 318 2.84 17.22 0.00
N ILE A 319 3.26 15.96 -0.01
CA ILE A 319 4.64 15.47 0.11
C ILE A 319 5.12 14.90 -1.23
N SER A 320 4.25 14.22 -1.97
CA SER A 320 4.59 13.65 -3.28
C SER A 320 3.48 13.95 -4.29
N LEU A 321 3.88 14.48 -5.44
CA LEU A 321 3.03 14.75 -6.59
C LEU A 321 3.64 14.10 -7.84
N SER A 322 2.97 13.09 -8.37
CA SER A 322 3.40 12.43 -9.60
C SER A 322 2.33 12.54 -10.68
N LEU A 323 2.62 13.28 -11.75
CA LEU A 323 1.78 13.46 -12.94
C LEU A 323 2.51 13.03 -14.22
N SER A 324 3.65 12.36 -14.11
CA SER A 324 4.49 12.03 -15.26
C SER A 324 3.82 11.07 -16.24
N SER A 325 4.28 11.02 -17.49
CA SER A 325 3.79 10.08 -18.52
C SER A 325 2.28 10.23 -18.76
N ASN A 326 1.89 11.44 -19.20
CA ASN A 326 0.51 11.83 -19.52
C ASN A 326 0.50 12.74 -20.76
N MET A 327 -0.65 13.36 -21.08
CA MET A 327 -0.81 14.33 -22.17
C MET A 327 -1.11 15.75 -21.65
N LEU A 328 -0.68 16.09 -20.43
CA LEU A 328 -0.94 17.39 -19.80
C LEU A 328 -0.19 18.51 -20.54
N GLU A 329 -0.84 19.66 -20.73
CA GLU A 329 -0.32 20.78 -21.51
C GLU A 329 -0.44 22.13 -20.78
N GLY A 330 0.10 23.19 -21.38
CA GLY A 330 0.09 24.53 -20.80
C GLY A 330 1.21 24.73 -19.76
N VAL A 331 1.04 25.73 -18.90
CA VAL A 331 2.09 26.13 -17.94
C VAL A 331 1.94 25.43 -16.60
N ILE A 332 3.05 25.29 -15.89
CA ILE A 332 3.08 24.87 -14.49
C ILE A 332 2.41 25.98 -13.64
N PRO A 333 1.35 25.68 -12.87
CA PRO A 333 0.71 26.67 -12.00
C PRO A 333 1.67 27.22 -10.93
N SER A 334 1.68 28.53 -10.73
CA SER A 334 2.44 29.16 -9.64
C SER A 334 1.94 28.75 -8.25
N SER A 335 0.69 28.29 -8.16
CA SER A 335 0.08 27.76 -6.93
C SER A 335 0.76 26.50 -6.39
N LEU A 336 1.55 25.77 -7.20
CA LEU A 336 2.40 24.69 -6.68
C LEU A 336 3.44 25.17 -5.66
N GLY A 337 3.77 26.47 -5.66
CA GLY A 337 4.61 27.10 -4.66
C GLY A 337 4.00 27.17 -3.25
N ASN A 338 2.75 26.74 -3.06
CA ASN A 338 2.11 26.68 -1.74
C ASN A 338 2.49 25.42 -0.94
N TYR A 339 3.15 24.43 -1.56
CA TYR A 339 3.44 23.15 -0.92
C TYR A 339 4.73 23.17 -0.10
N HIS A 340 4.66 23.73 1.11
CA HIS A 340 5.81 23.84 2.00
C HIS A 340 6.32 22.50 2.57
N HIS A 341 5.73 21.35 2.21
CA HIS A 341 6.19 20.01 2.60
C HIS A 341 6.50 19.11 1.40
N LEU A 342 6.45 19.64 0.17
CA LEU A 342 6.62 18.83 -1.04
C LEU A 342 8.07 18.35 -1.10
N ILE A 343 8.23 17.05 -1.17
CA ILE A 343 9.50 16.34 -1.29
C ILE A 343 9.67 15.93 -2.74
N GLU A 344 8.63 15.36 -3.38
CA GLU A 344 8.71 14.77 -4.71
C GLU A 344 7.73 15.42 -5.68
N LEU A 345 8.22 15.84 -6.85
CA LEU A 345 7.40 16.35 -7.94
C LEU A 345 7.82 15.72 -9.25
N TYR A 346 6.99 14.89 -9.85
CA TYR A 346 7.22 14.29 -11.16
C TYR A 346 6.22 14.83 -12.19
N LEU A 347 6.70 15.53 -13.21
CA LEU A 347 5.92 16.12 -14.32
C LEU A 347 6.38 15.60 -15.70
N GLY A 348 7.25 14.58 -15.70
CA GLY A 348 7.90 14.02 -16.90
C GLY A 348 6.96 13.59 -18.00
N ASP A 349 7.48 13.49 -19.23
CA ASP A 349 6.76 12.89 -20.35
C ASP A 349 5.30 13.39 -20.48
N ASN A 350 5.17 14.70 -20.64
CA ASN A 350 3.89 15.41 -20.82
C ASN A 350 3.95 16.32 -22.06
N LYS A 351 3.20 17.42 -22.10
CA LYS A 351 3.29 18.53 -23.07
C LYS A 351 3.33 19.91 -22.37
N VAL A 352 3.70 19.94 -21.09
CA VAL A 352 3.81 21.17 -20.28
C VAL A 352 4.93 22.06 -20.86
N ASN A 353 4.71 23.39 -20.89
CA ASN A 353 5.58 24.40 -21.46
C ASN A 353 5.68 25.66 -20.58
N GLY A 354 6.36 26.70 -21.06
CA GLY A 354 6.43 28.01 -20.40
C GLY A 354 7.64 28.17 -19.48
N LYS A 355 7.48 28.93 -18.38
CA LYS A 355 8.55 29.13 -17.38
C LYS A 355 8.25 28.32 -16.13
N ILE A 356 9.29 27.81 -15.49
CA ILE A 356 9.16 27.26 -14.13
C ILE A 356 8.81 28.43 -13.19
N PRO A 357 7.69 28.36 -12.45
CA PRO A 357 7.30 29.43 -11.54
C PRO A 357 8.35 29.66 -10.47
N THR A 358 8.68 30.93 -10.19
CA THR A 358 9.68 31.28 -9.18
C THR A 358 9.25 30.86 -7.77
N GLN A 359 7.95 30.79 -7.52
CA GLN A 359 7.38 30.31 -6.25
C GLN A 359 7.74 28.85 -5.97
N LEU A 360 7.83 28.02 -7.02
CA LEU A 360 8.22 26.61 -6.92
C LEU A 360 9.70 26.46 -6.54
N LEU A 361 10.53 27.40 -7.00
CA LEU A 361 11.96 27.48 -6.67
C LEU A 361 12.23 28.03 -5.26
N GLN A 362 11.20 28.56 -4.58
CA GLN A 362 11.29 29.13 -3.23
C GLN A 362 10.85 28.16 -2.12
N LEU A 363 10.45 26.94 -2.47
CA LEU A 363 10.04 25.93 -1.49
C LEU A 363 11.27 25.39 -0.75
N SER A 364 11.21 25.42 0.59
CA SER A 364 12.32 25.08 1.48
C SER A 364 12.46 23.58 1.81
N SER A 365 11.52 22.73 1.39
CA SER A 365 11.38 21.30 1.75
C SER A 365 11.56 20.32 0.59
N PHE A 366 11.86 20.82 -0.61
CA PHE A 366 11.89 20.07 -1.86
C PHE A 366 13.08 19.11 -1.94
N GLN A 367 12.86 17.81 -2.20
CA GLN A 367 13.95 16.80 -2.26
C GLN A 367 14.13 16.17 -3.66
N ASN A 368 13.12 16.18 -4.54
CA ASN A 368 13.05 15.44 -5.82
C ASN A 368 12.17 16.20 -6.85
N PHE A 369 12.70 16.64 -8.00
CA PHE A 369 11.91 17.31 -9.06
C PHE A 369 12.18 16.69 -10.45
N GLY A 370 11.24 15.97 -11.04
CA GLY A 370 11.45 15.08 -12.20
C GLY A 370 10.61 15.37 -13.44
N SER A 371 11.30 15.61 -14.54
CA SER A 371 11.07 15.52 -15.98
C SER A 371 9.96 16.43 -16.49
N PHE A 372 10.13 16.93 -17.70
CA PHE A 372 9.18 17.78 -18.41
C PHE A 372 9.22 17.30 -19.88
N SER A 373 8.41 17.93 -20.73
CA SER A 373 8.25 17.54 -22.12
C SER A 373 9.20 18.22 -23.12
N LYS A 374 9.21 17.71 -24.36
CA LYS A 374 9.92 18.24 -25.54
C LYS A 374 9.41 19.62 -26.05
N GLN A 375 9.14 20.59 -25.17
CA GLN A 375 8.75 21.97 -25.49
C GLN A 375 9.78 22.99 -24.93
N PRO A 376 10.03 24.14 -25.60
CA PRO A 376 11.04 25.11 -25.17
C PRO A 376 10.71 25.77 -23.82
N PHE A 377 11.68 25.77 -22.90
CA PHE A 377 11.61 26.33 -21.54
C PHE A 377 12.80 27.25 -21.24
N TRP A 378 12.66 28.19 -20.29
CA TRP A 378 13.74 29.10 -19.85
C TRP A 378 13.97 29.07 -18.34
N PHE A 379 15.24 29.04 -17.90
CA PHE A 379 15.64 29.35 -16.52
C PHE A 379 15.65 30.87 -16.33
N THR A 380 14.78 31.42 -15.48
CA THR A 380 14.91 32.84 -15.07
C THR A 380 15.11 32.97 -13.56
N SER A 381 16.25 33.55 -13.20
CA SER A 381 16.59 34.16 -11.91
C SER A 381 16.41 33.31 -10.64
N TYR A 382 17.13 32.18 -10.56
CA TYR A 382 17.37 31.50 -9.28
C TYR A 382 18.49 32.22 -8.52
N ARG A 383 18.20 32.76 -7.33
CA ARG A 383 19.20 33.30 -6.39
C ARG A 383 19.11 32.46 -5.13
N GLY A 384 20.10 31.61 -4.92
CA GLY A 384 20.03 30.44 -4.06
C GLY A 384 19.51 30.65 -2.63
N GLY A 385 18.83 29.60 -2.15
CA GLY A 385 18.40 29.40 -0.78
C GLY A 385 17.64 28.07 -0.64
N PHE A 386 18.23 27.11 0.09
CA PHE A 386 17.67 25.84 0.61
C PHE A 386 17.67 24.57 -0.29
N SER A 387 17.59 23.41 0.38
CA SER A 387 18.19 22.10 0.02
C SER A 387 17.33 21.18 -0.85
N LEU A 388 17.52 21.26 -2.15
CA LEU A 388 17.12 20.22 -3.11
C LEU A 388 18.18 19.12 -3.16
N GLU A 389 17.83 17.89 -2.78
CA GLU A 389 18.73 16.73 -2.84
C GLU A 389 18.82 16.12 -4.25
N TYR A 390 17.74 16.17 -5.04
CA TYR A 390 17.71 15.64 -6.41
C TYR A 390 16.70 16.38 -7.34
N LEU A 391 17.07 16.62 -8.61
CA LEU A 391 16.29 17.36 -9.62
C LEU A 391 16.44 16.69 -11.00
N ASN A 392 15.58 15.77 -11.41
CA ASN A 392 15.62 15.17 -12.74
C ASN A 392 14.88 15.95 -13.85
N LEU A 393 15.36 17.07 -14.40
CA LEU A 393 14.88 17.72 -15.64
C LEU A 393 15.10 16.95 -16.98
N SER A 394 15.26 15.63 -17.03
CA SER A 394 15.61 14.90 -18.26
C SER A 394 14.48 14.80 -19.30
N TYR A 395 14.88 14.59 -20.56
CA TYR A 395 14.12 14.34 -21.79
C TYR A 395 13.13 15.43 -22.16
N ASN A 396 13.68 16.63 -22.10
CA ASN A 396 13.01 17.90 -22.27
C ASN A 396 13.49 18.64 -23.51
N ASP A 397 12.95 19.83 -23.71
CA ASP A 397 13.45 20.77 -24.71
C ASP A 397 13.83 22.11 -24.07
N PHE A 398 14.41 22.08 -22.86
CA PHE A 398 14.94 23.28 -22.22
C PHE A 398 15.94 23.99 -23.15
N GLU A 399 15.82 25.31 -23.22
CA GLU A 399 16.75 26.18 -23.91
C GLU A 399 17.35 27.15 -22.88
N SER A 400 18.66 27.44 -22.97
CA SER A 400 19.43 28.37 -22.10
C SER A 400 20.50 27.70 -21.23
N GLU A 401 21.25 28.55 -20.54
CA GLU A 401 22.29 28.20 -19.58
C GLU A 401 21.71 27.49 -18.36
N VAL A 402 22.29 26.34 -18.02
CA VAL A 402 21.99 25.62 -16.77
C VAL A 402 22.58 26.41 -15.61
N PRO A 403 21.80 26.76 -14.57
CA PRO A 403 22.33 27.44 -13.39
C PRO A 403 23.47 26.65 -12.73
N MET A 404 24.36 27.32 -11.99
CA MET A 404 25.44 26.66 -11.22
C MET A 404 25.27 26.83 -9.70
N VAL A 405 24.03 27.07 -9.26
CA VAL A 405 23.69 27.43 -7.89
C VAL A 405 22.55 26.56 -7.39
N GLY A 406 22.47 26.34 -6.08
CA GLY A 406 21.48 25.45 -5.48
C GLY A 406 21.69 24.01 -5.92
N VAL A 407 20.61 23.27 -6.21
CA VAL A 407 20.68 21.87 -6.67
C VAL A 407 21.54 21.68 -7.92
N PHE A 408 21.60 22.68 -8.79
CA PHE A 408 22.40 22.61 -10.01
C PHE A 408 23.92 22.71 -9.77
N SER A 409 24.36 22.97 -8.53
CA SER A 409 25.78 22.93 -8.19
C SER A 409 26.29 21.53 -7.84
N ASN A 410 25.42 20.52 -7.75
CA ASN A 410 25.79 19.13 -7.48
C ASN A 410 25.28 18.22 -8.60
N ALA A 411 26.15 17.78 -9.51
CA ALA A 411 25.75 17.01 -10.68
C ALA A 411 25.08 15.65 -10.39
N SER A 412 25.29 15.07 -9.20
CA SER A 412 24.55 13.87 -8.75
C SER A 412 23.17 14.20 -8.19
N ALA A 413 22.92 15.45 -7.83
CA ALA A 413 21.67 15.96 -7.32
C ALA A 413 20.74 16.47 -8.43
N PHE A 414 21.03 16.24 -9.71
CA PHE A 414 20.07 16.56 -10.77
C PHE A 414 20.38 15.78 -12.05
N SER A 415 19.40 15.63 -12.93
CA SER A 415 19.58 15.03 -14.25
C SER A 415 18.88 15.89 -15.28
N ILE A 416 19.56 16.22 -16.37
CA ILE A 416 19.09 17.07 -17.47
C ILE A 416 19.24 16.34 -18.81
N LEU A 417 19.42 15.03 -18.77
CA LEU A 417 19.79 14.20 -19.89
C LEU A 417 18.70 14.25 -20.98
N GLY A 418 19.05 14.32 -22.26
CA GLY A 418 18.05 14.38 -23.35
C GLY A 418 17.49 15.78 -23.66
N ASN A 419 18.03 16.84 -23.07
CA ASN A 419 17.81 18.22 -23.49
C ASN A 419 18.85 18.65 -24.52
N SER A 420 18.46 18.90 -25.77
CA SER A 420 19.40 19.21 -26.85
C SER A 420 19.81 20.68 -26.96
N ARG A 421 19.11 21.60 -26.28
CA ARG A 421 19.27 23.06 -26.45
C ARG A 421 19.77 23.80 -25.20
N ILE A 422 20.25 23.06 -24.20
CA ILE A 422 20.88 23.61 -23.01
C ILE A 422 22.40 23.69 -23.15
N CYS A 423 23.01 24.61 -22.40
CA CYS A 423 24.44 24.87 -22.40
C CYS A 423 24.93 25.26 -20.99
N GLY A 424 26.24 25.31 -20.75
CA GLY A 424 26.80 25.74 -19.46
C GLY A 424 26.63 24.71 -18.33
N GLY A 425 26.33 25.18 -17.11
CA GLY A 425 26.23 24.32 -15.92
C GLY A 425 27.56 23.87 -15.34
N VAL A 426 27.50 22.96 -14.37
CA VAL A 426 28.70 22.34 -13.75
C VAL A 426 29.40 21.39 -14.73
N VAL A 427 30.71 21.26 -14.59
CA VAL A 427 31.59 20.61 -15.58
C VAL A 427 31.24 19.14 -15.81
N GLU A 428 30.78 18.46 -14.75
CA GLU A 428 30.40 17.06 -14.72
C GLU A 428 29.26 16.71 -15.68
N LEU A 429 28.46 17.70 -16.11
CA LEU A 429 27.36 17.50 -17.06
C LEU A 429 27.81 17.32 -18.51
N GLY A 430 29.05 17.72 -18.85
CA GLY A 430 29.57 17.61 -20.21
C GLY A 430 28.81 18.44 -21.27
N LEU A 431 28.09 19.50 -20.87
CA LEU A 431 27.33 20.35 -21.79
C LEU A 431 28.22 21.29 -22.62
N PRO A 432 27.77 21.70 -23.82
CA PRO A 432 28.46 22.72 -24.60
C PRO A 432 28.47 24.08 -23.88
N LYS A 433 29.49 24.90 -24.12
CA LYS A 433 29.53 26.29 -23.61
C LYS A 433 28.42 27.12 -24.26
N CYS A 434 27.77 27.98 -23.49
CA CYS A 434 26.75 28.88 -24.04
C CYS A 434 27.37 29.88 -25.02
N ASN A 435 26.83 29.95 -26.23
CA ASN A 435 27.20 30.98 -27.19
C ASN A 435 26.76 32.34 -26.65
N LYS A 436 27.72 33.25 -26.41
CA LYS A 436 27.44 34.65 -26.08
C LYS A 436 26.90 35.37 -27.33
N THR A 437 25.65 35.12 -27.72
CA THR A 437 24.98 35.99 -28.69
C THR A 437 24.62 37.30 -28.01
N LYS A 438 25.11 38.41 -28.57
CA LYS A 438 24.89 39.79 -28.11
C LYS A 438 23.41 40.02 -27.81
N LYS A 439 23.11 40.47 -26.59
CA LYS A 439 21.85 41.14 -26.27
C LYS A 439 21.73 42.35 -27.19
N TYR A 440 20.63 42.43 -27.96
CA TYR A 440 20.08 43.68 -28.46
C TYR A 440 18.70 43.85 -27.85
#